data_AF-A0A8T5RBP4-F1
#
_entry.id   AF-A0A8T5RBP4-F1
#
_cell.length_a   1.000
_cell.length_b   1.000
_cell.length_c   1.000
_cell.angle_alpha   90.00
_cell.angle_beta   90.00
_cell.angle_gamma   90.00
#
_symmetry.space_group_name_H-M   'P 1'
#
loop_
_entity.id
_entity.type
_entity.pdbx_description
1 polymer ?
#
loop_
_entity_poly.entity_id
_entity_poly.type
_entity_poly.pdbx_seq_one_letter_code
_entity_poly.pdbx_strand_id
1 'polypeptide(L)'
;LRKFPNSFVDLKSVKKLNLDFNHFEKIPSSIWGLTNLKKLRLRKNPLDNESEEISKNSIQTILEFCRKRATLHIFISHAVADFEPYNVEALSDYLENQDEIYRVFFCERDMVGNITRSMQDNLMKSHLVLLIATKNSIYSSSDCNFEIDLAKKHGINIIPVKGGDIEWEELEKLGLKRTLGTEFNFDNFKGVCQNIYDYIKKFKREIDLHDKEKDVVQQRLLELKDIFGIVINSNEFKHNFMKHYDQINNIFSYKKKSWKDKINFLSELFQKLNSI
;
A
#
# COMPACT_ATOMS: atom_id res chain seq x y z
N LEU A 1 -31.01 6.25 5.81
CA LEU A 1 -29.88 5.60 5.10
C LEU A 1 -29.10 4.71 6.06
N ARG A 2 -28.67 3.49 5.65
CA ARG A 2 -27.84 2.58 6.50
C ARG A 2 -26.38 2.47 6.07
N LYS A 3 -26.08 2.71 4.79
CA LYS A 3 -24.73 2.66 4.21
C LYS A 3 -24.46 3.92 3.39
N PHE A 4 -23.26 4.46 3.48
CA PHE A 4 -22.81 5.59 2.66
C PHE A 4 -22.11 5.02 1.42
N PRO A 5 -22.39 5.51 0.20
CA PRO A 5 -21.82 4.92 -1.00
C PRO A 5 -20.30 5.03 -1.02
N ASN A 6 -19.60 3.92 -1.28
CA ASN A 6 -18.14 3.93 -1.34
C ASN A 6 -17.60 4.76 -2.52
N SER A 7 -18.39 4.96 -3.58
CA SER A 7 -18.05 5.87 -4.68
C SER A 7 -17.89 7.33 -4.27
N PHE A 8 -18.35 7.71 -3.07
CA PHE A 8 -18.25 9.11 -2.61
C PHE A 8 -16.87 9.44 -2.06
N VAL A 9 -15.98 8.45 -1.95
CA VAL A 9 -14.57 8.62 -1.58
C VAL A 9 -13.82 9.58 -2.51
N ASP A 10 -14.29 9.74 -3.76
CA ASP A 10 -13.68 10.59 -4.78
C ASP A 10 -14.17 12.04 -4.78
N LEU A 11 -15.15 12.39 -3.92
CA LEU A 11 -15.72 13.72 -3.85
C LEU A 11 -14.81 14.70 -3.09
N LYS A 12 -13.61 14.94 -3.62
CA LYS A 12 -12.56 15.76 -2.98
C LYS A 12 -12.98 17.21 -2.75
N SER A 13 -14.02 17.73 -3.42
CA SER A 13 -14.49 19.11 -3.26
C SER A 13 -15.42 19.33 -2.05
N VAL A 14 -15.91 18.26 -1.41
CA VAL A 14 -16.90 18.35 -0.34
C VAL A 14 -16.28 18.96 0.92
N LYS A 15 -16.82 20.11 1.34
CA LYS A 15 -16.40 20.82 2.57
C LYS A 15 -17.34 20.62 3.75
N LYS A 16 -18.59 20.24 3.49
CA LYS A 16 -19.62 20.04 4.51
C LYS A 16 -20.46 18.82 4.11
N LEU A 17 -20.59 17.86 5.03
CA LEU A 17 -21.40 16.66 4.85
C LEU A 17 -22.40 16.57 6.00
N ASN A 18 -23.68 16.42 5.67
CA ASN A 18 -24.75 16.23 6.65
C ASN A 18 -25.35 14.84 6.47
N LEU A 19 -25.19 14.00 7.50
CA LEU A 19 -25.74 12.66 7.61
C LEU A 19 -26.66 12.54 8.85
N ASP A 20 -27.13 13.66 9.39
CA ASP A 20 -28.05 13.65 10.53
C ASP A 20 -29.32 12.85 10.19
N PHE A 21 -29.97 12.27 11.20
CA PHE A 21 -31.24 11.53 11.09
C PHE A 21 -31.17 10.35 10.10
N ASN A 22 -30.17 9.50 10.26
CA ASN A 22 -30.01 8.26 9.49
C ASN A 22 -29.96 7.04 10.41
N HIS A 23 -29.61 5.88 9.85
CA HIS A 23 -29.52 4.60 10.55
C HIS A 23 -28.09 4.04 10.49
N PHE A 24 -27.10 4.92 10.60
CA PHE A 24 -25.70 4.50 10.66
C PHE A 24 -25.38 3.93 12.03
N GLU A 25 -24.95 2.68 12.08
CA GLU A 25 -24.43 2.03 13.28
C GLU A 25 -22.95 2.36 13.53
N LYS A 26 -22.23 2.77 12.48
CA LYS A 26 -20.84 3.21 12.55
C LYS A 26 -20.64 4.45 11.71
N ILE A 27 -19.60 5.23 11.99
CA ILE A 27 -19.17 6.27 11.05
C ILE A 27 -18.79 5.57 9.73
N PRO A 28 -19.39 5.95 8.58
CA PRO A 28 -19.11 5.27 7.33
C PRO A 28 -17.65 5.47 6.93
N SER A 29 -16.88 4.39 6.75
CA SER A 29 -15.44 4.48 6.49
C SER A 29 -15.14 5.31 5.25
N SER A 30 -15.95 5.20 4.19
CA SER A 30 -15.77 5.93 2.91
C SER A 30 -15.74 7.46 3.02
N ILE A 31 -16.12 8.08 4.15
CA ILE A 31 -15.92 9.52 4.34
C ILE A 31 -14.44 9.91 4.41
N TRP A 32 -13.53 8.97 4.67
CA TRP A 32 -12.09 9.22 4.72
C TRP A 32 -11.57 9.92 3.45
N GLY A 33 -12.19 9.62 2.30
CA GLY A 33 -11.80 10.17 1.00
C GLY A 33 -12.14 11.65 0.82
N LEU A 34 -12.97 12.23 1.68
CA LEU A 34 -13.38 13.62 1.64
C LEU A 34 -12.31 14.52 2.26
N THR A 35 -11.14 14.59 1.64
CA THR A 35 -9.93 15.24 2.18
C THR A 35 -10.09 16.73 2.48
N ASN A 36 -11.05 17.42 1.85
CA ASN A 36 -11.37 18.83 2.10
C ASN A 36 -12.54 19.04 3.09
N LEU A 37 -13.02 17.99 3.74
CA LEU A 37 -14.15 18.06 4.66
C LEU A 37 -13.80 18.94 5.87
N LYS A 38 -14.66 19.90 6.18
CA LYS A 38 -14.51 20.84 7.32
C LYS A 38 -15.61 20.70 8.35
N LYS A 39 -16.76 20.15 7.96
CA LYS A 39 -17.91 19.93 8.85
C LYS A 39 -18.60 18.63 8.51
N LEU A 40 -18.75 17.77 9.50
CA LEU A 40 -19.52 16.53 9.43
C LEU A 40 -20.63 16.60 10.48
N ARG A 41 -21.85 16.19 10.10
CA ARG A 41 -22.95 16.02 11.05
C ARG A 41 -23.46 14.58 10.99
N LEU A 42 -23.56 13.94 12.14
CA LEU A 42 -23.95 12.52 12.32
C LEU A 42 -25.01 12.35 13.41
N ARG A 43 -25.64 13.43 13.88
CA ARG A 43 -26.60 13.41 14.98
C ARG A 43 -27.80 12.53 14.64
N LYS A 44 -28.39 11.90 15.65
CA LYS A 44 -29.57 11.03 15.49
C LYS A 44 -29.29 9.89 14.49
N ASN A 45 -28.16 9.22 14.70
CA ASN A 45 -27.83 7.92 14.15
C ASN A 45 -27.58 6.96 15.33
N PRO A 46 -27.92 5.67 15.21
CA PRO A 46 -27.68 4.66 16.23
C PRO A 46 -26.20 4.20 16.25
N LEU A 47 -25.26 5.14 16.35
CA LEU A 47 -23.82 4.86 16.34
C LEU A 47 -23.43 3.97 17.53
N ASP A 48 -22.51 3.02 17.31
CA ASP A 48 -21.86 2.29 18.38
C ASP A 48 -20.99 3.21 19.26
N ASN A 49 -20.64 2.73 20.47
CA ASN A 49 -19.92 3.54 21.46
C ASN A 49 -18.60 4.12 20.90
N GLU A 50 -17.85 3.32 20.13
CA GLU A 50 -16.59 3.75 19.50
C GLU A 50 -16.84 4.87 18.49
N SER A 51 -17.82 4.72 17.60
CA SER A 51 -18.18 5.73 16.60
C SER A 51 -18.74 6.99 17.25
N GLU A 52 -19.49 6.86 18.34
CA GLU A 52 -20.00 8.01 19.08
C GLU A 52 -18.87 8.81 19.73
N GLU A 53 -17.90 8.14 20.37
CA GLU A 53 -16.70 8.77 20.93
C GLU A 53 -15.87 9.46 19.83
N ILE A 54 -15.59 8.76 18.74
CA ILE A 54 -14.81 9.31 17.63
C ILE A 54 -15.52 10.52 16.99
N SER A 55 -16.85 10.50 16.86
CA SER A 55 -17.63 11.59 16.24
C SER A 55 -17.50 12.95 16.94
N LYS A 56 -17.02 12.95 18.21
CA LYS A 56 -16.80 14.16 19.02
C LYS A 56 -15.42 14.79 18.78
N ASN A 57 -14.53 14.11 18.07
CA ASN A 57 -13.16 14.56 17.82
C ASN A 57 -13.07 15.51 16.61
N SER A 58 -11.85 15.97 16.31
CA SER A 58 -11.58 16.77 15.11
C SER A 58 -11.93 16.01 13.84
N ILE A 59 -12.30 16.73 12.77
CA ILE A 59 -12.55 16.10 11.46
C ILE A 59 -11.34 15.29 11.00
N GLN A 60 -10.12 15.76 11.25
CA GLN A 60 -8.90 15.04 10.91
C GLN A 60 -8.84 13.68 11.60
N THR A 61 -9.13 13.63 12.90
CA THR A 61 -9.19 12.38 13.68
C THR A 61 -10.28 11.44 13.17
N ILE A 62 -11.45 11.97 12.81
CA ILE A 62 -12.55 11.18 12.26
C ILE A 62 -12.15 10.59 10.90
N LEU A 63 -11.52 11.40 10.03
CA LEU A 63 -11.05 10.94 8.72
C LEU A 63 -9.97 9.88 8.88
N GLU A 64 -9.02 10.04 9.80
CA GLU A 64 -7.99 9.04 10.12
C GLU A 64 -8.59 7.74 10.68
N PHE A 65 -9.59 7.83 11.55
CA PHE A 65 -10.32 6.67 12.05
C PHE A 65 -11.04 5.92 10.91
N CYS A 66 -11.74 6.66 10.06
CA CYS A 66 -12.43 6.11 8.90
C CYS A 66 -11.45 5.53 7.88
N ARG A 67 -10.27 6.13 7.72
CA ARG A 67 -9.17 5.70 6.86
C ARG A 67 -8.63 4.35 7.30
N LYS A 68 -8.41 4.13 8.59
CA LYS A 68 -7.98 2.82 9.14
C LYS A 68 -9.00 1.71 8.88
N ARG A 69 -10.28 2.08 8.82
CA ARG A 69 -11.41 1.20 8.51
C ARG A 69 -11.78 1.17 7.03
N ALA A 70 -11.02 1.86 6.17
CA ALA A 70 -11.24 1.84 4.73
C ALA A 70 -11.03 0.43 4.20
N THR A 71 -11.93 0.00 3.34
CA THR A 71 -11.83 -1.25 2.62
C THR A 71 -11.03 -1.05 1.33
N LEU A 72 -10.30 -2.08 0.92
CA LEU A 72 -9.41 -2.05 -0.23
C LEU A 72 -10.11 -2.58 -1.48
N HIS A 73 -9.85 -1.90 -2.59
CA HIS A 73 -9.96 -2.49 -3.93
C HIS A 73 -8.67 -3.20 -4.30
N ILE A 74 -8.79 -4.43 -4.82
CA ILE A 74 -7.68 -5.25 -5.32
C ILE A 74 -7.92 -5.52 -6.80
N PHE A 75 -6.85 -5.53 -7.59
CA PHE A 75 -6.88 -6.00 -8.97
C PHE A 75 -6.09 -7.30 -9.09
N ILE A 76 -6.70 -8.39 -9.55
CA ILE A 76 -5.97 -9.64 -9.84
C ILE A 76 -5.52 -9.59 -11.29
N SER A 77 -4.21 -9.56 -11.49
CA SER A 77 -3.55 -9.71 -12.78
C SER A 77 -3.16 -11.17 -12.97
N HIS A 78 -3.61 -11.79 -14.06
CA HIS A 78 -3.29 -13.18 -14.40
C HIS A 78 -3.37 -13.40 -15.91
N ALA A 79 -2.70 -14.42 -16.44
CA ALA A 79 -2.95 -14.83 -17.81
C ALA A 79 -4.31 -15.55 -17.91
N VAL A 80 -4.94 -15.50 -19.08
CA VAL A 80 -6.19 -16.24 -19.35
C VAL A 80 -6.03 -17.73 -19.06
N ALA A 81 -4.87 -18.30 -19.38
CA ALA A 81 -4.55 -19.71 -19.11
C ALA A 81 -4.46 -20.04 -17.61
N ASP A 82 -4.26 -19.05 -16.75
CA ASP A 82 -4.08 -19.21 -15.31
C ASP A 82 -5.39 -19.02 -14.53
N PHE A 83 -6.49 -18.60 -15.19
CA PHE A 83 -7.78 -18.34 -14.55
C PHE A 83 -8.32 -19.56 -13.78
N GLU A 84 -8.47 -20.69 -14.47
CA GLU A 84 -8.95 -21.95 -13.88
C GLU A 84 -7.89 -22.62 -12.97
N PRO A 85 -6.61 -22.81 -13.40
CA PRO A 85 -5.64 -23.55 -12.60
C PRO A 85 -5.32 -22.92 -11.25
N TYR A 86 -5.39 -21.59 -11.14
CA TYR A 86 -5.16 -20.86 -9.91
C TYR A 86 -6.45 -20.46 -9.20
N ASN A 87 -7.60 -20.87 -9.73
CA ASN A 87 -8.93 -20.65 -9.18
C ASN A 87 -9.16 -19.18 -8.79
N VAL A 88 -8.93 -18.28 -9.77
CA VAL A 88 -8.99 -16.83 -9.58
C VAL A 88 -10.36 -16.39 -9.06
N GLU A 89 -11.43 -17.03 -9.53
CA GLU A 89 -12.79 -16.77 -9.06
C GLU A 89 -12.96 -17.08 -7.57
N ALA A 90 -12.59 -18.28 -7.10
CA ALA A 90 -12.73 -18.61 -5.68
C ALA A 90 -11.81 -17.75 -4.79
N LEU A 91 -10.64 -17.36 -5.30
CA LEU A 91 -9.74 -16.44 -4.59
C LEU A 91 -10.37 -15.07 -4.45
N SER A 92 -10.96 -14.54 -5.52
CA SER A 92 -11.70 -13.29 -5.52
C SER A 92 -12.85 -13.34 -4.50
N ASP A 93 -13.67 -14.39 -4.55
CA ASP A 93 -14.81 -14.54 -3.64
C ASP A 93 -14.37 -14.69 -2.18
N TYR A 94 -13.26 -15.40 -1.91
CA TYR A 94 -12.68 -15.47 -0.57
C TYR A 94 -12.26 -14.09 -0.06
N LEU A 95 -11.58 -13.30 -0.90
CA LEU A 95 -11.06 -11.98 -0.56
C LEU A 95 -12.19 -10.98 -0.36
N GLU A 96 -13.21 -10.95 -1.22
CA GLU A 96 -14.37 -10.05 -1.06
C GLU A 96 -15.21 -10.33 0.19
N ASN A 97 -15.12 -11.54 0.76
CA ASN A 97 -15.74 -11.88 2.03
C ASN A 97 -14.93 -11.41 3.26
N GLN A 98 -13.76 -10.77 3.09
CA GLN A 98 -12.96 -10.26 4.20
C GLN A 98 -13.29 -8.80 4.52
N ASP A 99 -13.30 -8.45 5.82
CA ASP A 99 -13.67 -7.12 6.32
C ASP A 99 -12.84 -5.97 5.75
N GLU A 100 -11.59 -6.22 5.35
CA GLU A 100 -10.67 -5.22 4.84
C GLU A 100 -10.76 -5.01 3.33
N ILE A 101 -11.54 -5.81 2.60
CA ILE A 101 -11.60 -5.82 1.15
C ILE A 101 -13.03 -5.46 0.74
N TYR A 102 -13.17 -4.50 -0.16
CA TYR A 102 -14.48 -4.11 -0.67
C TYR A 102 -14.81 -4.75 -2.00
N ARG A 103 -13.80 -4.82 -2.87
CA ARG A 103 -13.98 -5.36 -4.22
C ARG A 103 -12.67 -5.88 -4.76
N VAL A 104 -12.76 -6.97 -5.49
CA VAL A 104 -11.68 -7.55 -6.26
C VAL A 104 -12.07 -7.45 -7.73
N PHE A 105 -11.18 -6.87 -8.53
CA PHE A 105 -11.33 -6.72 -9.97
C PHE A 105 -10.49 -7.76 -10.70
N PHE A 106 -11.03 -8.39 -11.74
CA PHE A 106 -10.26 -9.25 -12.65
C PHE A 106 -10.91 -9.33 -14.03
N CYS A 107 -10.18 -9.88 -15.00
CA CYS A 107 -10.50 -9.78 -16.43
C CYS A 107 -11.89 -10.34 -16.78
N GLU A 108 -12.15 -11.60 -16.45
CA GLU A 108 -13.32 -12.37 -16.88
C GLU A 108 -14.63 -11.83 -16.30
N ARG A 109 -14.58 -11.16 -15.14
CA ARG A 109 -15.76 -10.60 -14.45
C ARG A 109 -16.00 -9.13 -14.76
N ASP A 110 -14.95 -8.32 -14.92
CA ASP A 110 -15.07 -6.85 -14.90
C ASP A 110 -14.67 -6.15 -16.21
N MET A 111 -14.26 -6.88 -17.24
CA MET A 111 -13.93 -6.29 -18.55
C MET A 111 -15.12 -6.40 -19.51
N VAL A 112 -15.95 -5.35 -19.54
CA VAL A 112 -17.08 -5.22 -20.48
C VAL A 112 -16.84 -4.04 -21.42
N GLY A 113 -16.94 -4.26 -22.74
CA GLY A 113 -16.80 -3.21 -23.76
C GLY A 113 -15.36 -2.99 -24.24
N ASN A 114 -14.84 -1.76 -24.16
CA ASN A 114 -13.45 -1.48 -24.56
C ASN A 114 -12.50 -1.96 -23.46
N ILE A 115 -11.99 -3.18 -23.64
CA ILE A 115 -11.16 -3.95 -22.69
C ILE A 115 -10.01 -3.09 -22.14
N THR A 116 -9.29 -2.37 -23.00
CA THR A 116 -8.11 -1.57 -22.60
C THR A 116 -8.48 -0.41 -21.66
N ARG A 117 -9.61 0.28 -21.92
CA ARG A 117 -10.07 1.39 -21.05
C ARG A 117 -10.61 0.85 -19.72
N SER A 118 -11.38 -0.23 -19.76
CA SER A 118 -11.94 -0.85 -18.55
C SER A 118 -10.84 -1.38 -17.62
N MET A 119 -9.81 -2.01 -18.21
CA MET A 119 -8.63 -2.50 -17.49
C MET A 119 -7.88 -1.35 -16.79
N GLN A 120 -7.60 -0.26 -17.51
CA GLN A 120 -6.97 0.93 -16.91
C GLN A 120 -7.82 1.50 -15.77
N ASP A 121 -9.13 1.66 -15.98
CA ASP A 121 -10.01 2.25 -14.97
C ASP A 121 -10.08 1.40 -13.69
N ASN A 122 -10.15 0.07 -13.82
CA ASN A 122 -10.22 -0.85 -12.68
C ASN A 122 -8.88 -0.93 -11.93
N LEU A 123 -7.76 -0.99 -12.66
CA LEU A 123 -6.43 -0.97 -12.07
C LEU A 123 -6.19 0.35 -11.32
N MET A 124 -6.58 1.49 -11.90
CA MET A 124 -6.39 2.81 -11.28
C MET A 124 -7.27 3.05 -10.04
N LYS A 125 -8.39 2.32 -9.89
CA LYS A 125 -9.23 2.30 -8.68
C LYS A 125 -8.68 1.37 -7.61
N SER A 126 -7.73 0.50 -7.96
CA SER A 126 -7.18 -0.51 -7.07
C SER A 126 -6.02 0.05 -6.26
N HIS A 127 -5.94 -0.38 -5.00
CA HIS A 127 -4.86 0.04 -4.08
C HIS A 127 -3.65 -0.87 -4.20
N LEU A 128 -3.86 -2.05 -4.79
CA LEU A 128 -2.94 -3.15 -4.84
C LEU A 128 -3.27 -4.03 -6.05
N VAL A 129 -2.23 -4.51 -6.71
CA VAL A 129 -2.32 -5.55 -7.73
C VAL A 129 -1.83 -6.87 -7.13
N LEU A 130 -2.64 -7.91 -7.25
CA LEU A 130 -2.26 -9.29 -6.97
C LEU A 130 -1.91 -9.97 -8.29
N LEU A 131 -0.63 -10.21 -8.54
CA LEU A 131 -0.16 -10.82 -9.78
C LEU A 131 -0.01 -12.33 -9.60
N ILE A 132 -0.82 -13.12 -10.30
CA ILE A 132 -0.58 -14.56 -10.45
C ILE A 132 0.60 -14.73 -11.41
N ALA A 133 1.78 -14.98 -10.85
CA ALA A 133 3.05 -14.96 -11.56
C ALA A 133 3.38 -16.35 -12.09
N THR A 134 3.30 -16.53 -13.40
CA THR A 134 3.58 -17.77 -14.14
C THR A 134 4.40 -17.41 -15.38
N LYS A 135 4.89 -18.39 -16.14
CA LYS A 135 5.51 -18.09 -17.44
C LYS A 135 4.50 -17.51 -18.43
N ASN A 136 3.22 -17.86 -18.33
CA ASN A 136 2.18 -17.32 -19.17
C ASN A 136 1.96 -15.84 -18.89
N SER A 137 1.80 -15.46 -17.62
CA SER A 137 1.52 -14.08 -17.23
C SER A 137 2.72 -13.17 -17.42
N ILE A 138 3.94 -13.67 -17.21
CA ILE A 138 5.15 -12.86 -17.38
C ILE A 138 5.60 -12.75 -18.85
N TYR A 139 5.69 -13.87 -19.57
CA TYR A 139 6.33 -13.89 -20.88
C TYR A 139 5.36 -13.89 -22.07
N SER A 140 4.11 -14.35 -21.85
CA SER A 140 3.17 -14.60 -22.95
C SER A 140 1.97 -13.65 -22.96
N SER A 141 1.68 -12.99 -21.84
CA SER A 141 0.55 -12.07 -21.71
C SER A 141 0.98 -10.63 -21.92
N SER A 142 0.53 -10.01 -23.03
CA SER A 142 0.70 -8.57 -23.24
C SER A 142 -0.06 -7.74 -22.22
N ASP A 143 -1.19 -8.25 -21.74
CA ASP A 143 -2.07 -7.55 -20.80
C ASP A 143 -1.44 -7.48 -19.40
N CYS A 144 -0.89 -8.59 -18.89
CA CYS A 144 -0.20 -8.60 -17.61
C CYS A 144 1.03 -7.68 -17.63
N ASN A 145 1.79 -7.66 -18.73
CA ASN A 145 2.93 -6.75 -18.89
C ASN A 145 2.47 -5.29 -18.85
N PHE A 146 1.39 -4.96 -19.55
CA PHE A 146 0.79 -3.63 -19.51
C PHE A 146 0.32 -3.24 -18.10
N GLU A 147 -0.32 -4.16 -17.37
CA GLU A 147 -0.80 -3.95 -16.01
C GLU A 147 0.34 -3.73 -15.01
N ILE A 148 1.41 -4.52 -15.10
CA ILE A 148 2.62 -4.38 -14.28
C ILE A 148 3.26 -3.00 -14.50
N ASP A 149 3.42 -2.60 -15.76
CA ASP A 149 4.02 -1.31 -16.11
C ASP A 149 3.14 -0.14 -15.65
N LEU A 150 1.82 -0.26 -15.81
CA LEU A 150 0.86 0.75 -15.37
C LEU A 150 0.86 0.89 -13.84
N ALA A 151 0.86 -0.23 -13.11
CA ALA A 151 0.92 -0.25 -11.66
C ALA A 151 2.22 0.41 -11.16
N LYS A 152 3.38 0.04 -11.71
CA LYS A 152 4.67 0.65 -11.39
C LYS A 152 4.67 2.16 -11.67
N LYS A 153 4.18 2.57 -12.85
CA LYS A 153 4.10 3.98 -13.25
C LYS A 153 3.28 4.82 -12.28
N HIS A 154 2.24 4.25 -11.69
CA HIS A 154 1.34 4.93 -10.76
C HIS A 154 1.61 4.64 -9.28
N GLY A 155 2.72 3.95 -8.97
CA GLY A 155 3.10 3.62 -7.59
C GLY A 155 2.13 2.66 -6.90
N ILE A 156 1.36 1.88 -7.66
CA ILE A 156 0.49 0.84 -7.11
C ILE A 156 1.35 -0.37 -6.80
N ASN A 157 1.23 -0.89 -5.58
CA ASN A 157 2.02 -2.02 -5.14
C ASN A 157 1.55 -3.31 -5.82
N ILE A 158 2.50 -4.19 -6.12
CA ILE A 158 2.26 -5.47 -6.77
C ILE A 158 2.71 -6.57 -5.81
N ILE A 159 1.80 -7.49 -5.48
CA ILE A 159 2.07 -8.72 -4.74
C ILE A 159 2.15 -9.87 -5.73
N PRO A 160 3.34 -10.46 -5.93
CA PRO A 160 3.46 -11.65 -6.75
C PRO A 160 3.00 -12.90 -5.98
N VAL A 161 2.09 -13.66 -6.57
CA VAL A 161 1.73 -15.03 -6.19
C VAL A 161 2.46 -15.96 -7.16
N LYS A 162 3.63 -16.45 -6.76
CA LYS A 162 4.48 -17.29 -7.60
C LYS A 162 3.80 -18.63 -7.88
N GLY A 163 3.66 -18.93 -9.16
CA GLY A 163 3.23 -20.22 -9.70
C GLY A 163 4.34 -21.28 -9.67
N GLY A 164 3.97 -22.50 -10.05
CA GLY A 164 4.89 -23.64 -10.05
C GLY A 164 5.93 -23.63 -11.18
N ASP A 165 5.75 -22.79 -12.19
CA ASP A 165 6.49 -22.84 -13.46
C ASP A 165 7.51 -21.70 -13.67
N ILE A 166 7.62 -20.78 -12.71
CA ILE A 166 8.52 -19.62 -12.73
C ILE A 166 9.33 -19.53 -11.43
N GLU A 167 10.57 -19.05 -11.49
CA GLU A 167 11.44 -18.88 -10.32
C GLU A 167 11.47 -17.45 -9.76
N TRP A 168 11.85 -17.28 -8.49
CA TRP A 168 11.90 -15.95 -7.85
C TRP A 168 12.94 -15.03 -8.51
N GLU A 169 14.07 -15.59 -8.99
CA GLU A 169 15.10 -14.84 -9.70
C GLU A 169 14.58 -14.22 -11.01
N GLU A 170 13.57 -14.82 -11.62
CA GLU A 170 12.90 -14.28 -12.81
C GLU A 170 12.00 -13.10 -12.46
N LEU A 171 11.32 -13.17 -11.32
CA LEU A 171 10.45 -12.09 -10.81
C LEU A 171 11.27 -10.90 -10.29
N GLU A 172 12.43 -11.14 -9.68
CA GLU A 172 13.31 -10.07 -9.19
C GLU A 172 13.84 -9.19 -10.32
N LYS A 173 14.06 -9.74 -11.53
CA LYS A 173 14.43 -8.95 -12.72
C LYS A 173 13.36 -7.93 -13.11
N LEU A 174 12.11 -8.20 -12.76
CA LEU A 174 10.98 -7.28 -12.96
C LEU A 174 10.79 -6.32 -11.77
N GLY A 175 11.69 -6.33 -10.78
CA GLY A 175 11.57 -5.54 -9.56
C GLY A 175 10.49 -6.06 -8.60
N LEU A 176 9.98 -7.28 -8.82
CA LEU A 176 9.01 -7.93 -7.94
C LEU A 176 9.78 -8.68 -6.84
N LYS A 177 9.69 -8.20 -5.60
CA LYS A 177 10.47 -8.76 -4.48
C LYS A 177 9.73 -9.91 -3.82
N ARG A 178 10.46 -10.98 -3.48
CA ARG A 178 9.97 -12.12 -2.69
C ARG A 178 9.40 -11.71 -1.33
N THR A 179 9.92 -10.65 -0.71
CA THR A 179 9.42 -10.11 0.56
C THR A 179 7.97 -9.64 0.50
N LEU A 180 7.46 -9.41 -0.71
CA LEU A 180 6.11 -8.94 -0.97
C LEU A 180 5.19 -10.03 -1.52
N GLY A 181 5.68 -11.27 -1.70
CA GLY A 181 4.97 -12.32 -2.42
C GLY A 181 4.73 -13.60 -1.63
N THR A 182 3.95 -14.50 -2.21
CA THR A 182 3.68 -15.85 -1.68
C THR A 182 3.76 -16.88 -2.79
N GLU A 183 3.91 -18.15 -2.43
CA GLU A 183 3.96 -19.26 -3.39
C GLU A 183 2.61 -19.96 -3.41
N PHE A 184 2.12 -20.25 -4.62
CA PHE A 184 0.85 -20.96 -4.77
C PHE A 184 1.03 -22.43 -4.44
N ASN A 185 0.25 -22.92 -3.49
CA ASN A 185 0.19 -24.31 -3.12
C ASN A 185 -1.13 -24.92 -3.61
N PHE A 186 -1.05 -25.75 -4.64
CA PHE A 186 -2.21 -26.41 -5.26
C PHE A 186 -2.93 -27.39 -4.31
N ASP A 187 -2.22 -27.98 -3.34
CA ASP A 187 -2.78 -28.90 -2.36
C ASP A 187 -3.43 -28.17 -1.17
N ASN A 188 -3.15 -26.88 -0.99
CA ASN A 188 -3.62 -26.09 0.14
C ASN A 188 -4.10 -24.69 -0.27
N PHE A 189 -5.10 -24.65 -1.16
CA PHE A 189 -5.69 -23.40 -1.63
C PHE A 189 -6.18 -22.48 -0.50
N LYS A 190 -6.76 -23.05 0.56
CA LYS A 190 -7.22 -22.27 1.72
C LYS A 190 -6.06 -21.60 2.45
N GLY A 191 -4.93 -22.28 2.59
CA GLY A 191 -3.70 -21.70 3.14
C GLY A 191 -3.15 -20.57 2.28
N VAL A 192 -3.18 -20.72 0.95
CA VAL A 192 -2.80 -19.65 0.01
C VAL A 192 -3.68 -18.41 0.21
N CYS A 193 -5.00 -18.59 0.23
CA CYS A 193 -5.95 -17.51 0.46
C CYS A 193 -5.69 -16.77 1.78
N GLN A 194 -5.44 -17.52 2.86
CA GLN A 194 -5.12 -16.96 4.17
C GLN A 194 -3.81 -16.17 4.15
N ASN A 195 -2.74 -16.72 3.54
CA ASN A 195 -1.44 -16.05 3.43
C ASN A 195 -1.54 -14.73 2.66
N ILE A 196 -2.27 -14.72 1.54
CA ILE A 196 -2.52 -13.51 0.73
C ILE A 196 -3.25 -12.47 1.58
N TYR A 197 -4.29 -12.87 2.30
CA TYR A 197 -5.05 -11.96 3.16
C TYR A 197 -4.22 -11.42 4.33
N ASP A 198 -3.42 -12.25 5.01
CA ASP A 198 -2.53 -11.80 6.08
C ASP A 198 -1.49 -10.79 5.58
N TYR A 199 -0.98 -11.01 4.37
CA TYR A 199 -0.14 -10.04 3.70
C TYR A 199 -0.88 -8.73 3.44
N ILE A 200 -2.11 -8.77 2.90
CA ILE A 200 -2.93 -7.57 2.65
C ILE A 200 -3.19 -6.81 3.96
N LYS A 201 -3.41 -7.50 5.08
CA LYS A 201 -3.56 -6.87 6.40
C LYS A 201 -2.28 -6.19 6.85
N LYS A 202 -1.12 -6.84 6.67
CA LYS A 202 0.18 -6.25 6.98
C LYS A 202 0.44 -5.02 6.11
N PHE A 203 0.22 -5.15 4.81
CA PHE A 203 0.32 -4.09 3.82
C PHE A 203 -0.55 -2.88 4.19
N LYS A 204 -1.82 -3.11 4.54
CA LYS A 204 -2.75 -2.07 5.00
C LYS A 204 -2.27 -1.35 6.28
N ARG A 205 -1.50 -2.03 7.14
CA ARG A 205 -0.92 -1.43 8.35
C ARG A 205 0.35 -0.62 8.06
N GLU A 206 1.17 -1.08 7.12
CA GLU A 206 2.48 -0.49 6.80
C GLU A 206 2.37 0.68 5.82
N ILE A 207 1.46 0.57 4.85
CA ILE A 207 1.18 1.62 3.87
C ILE A 207 -0.13 2.26 4.29
N ASP A 208 -0.05 3.46 4.83
CA ASP A 208 -1.21 4.30 5.07
C ASP A 208 -1.71 4.79 3.68
N LEU A 209 -2.43 3.92 2.94
CA LEU A 209 -2.63 3.85 1.47
C LEU A 209 -3.43 4.95 0.76
N HIS A 210 -3.60 6.10 1.35
CA HIS A 210 -4.63 7.04 0.91
C HIS A 210 -4.14 8.46 0.67
N ASP A 211 -2.85 8.61 0.42
CA ASP A 211 -2.27 9.89 0.02
C ASP A 211 -1.19 9.65 -1.04
N LYS A 212 -1.60 9.62 -2.32
CA LYS A 212 -0.69 9.49 -3.48
C LYS A 212 0.45 10.52 -3.46
N GLU A 213 0.27 11.65 -2.76
CA GLU A 213 1.33 12.65 -2.56
C GLU A 213 2.27 12.32 -1.38
N LYS A 214 1.79 11.68 -0.31
CA LYS A 214 2.68 11.19 0.76
C LYS A 214 3.40 9.91 0.38
N ASP A 215 2.81 9.03 -0.43
CA ASP A 215 3.44 7.77 -0.84
C ASP A 215 4.74 8.00 -1.61
N VAL A 216 4.83 9.03 -2.46
CA VAL A 216 6.10 9.39 -3.12
C VAL A 216 7.15 9.82 -2.10
N VAL A 217 6.76 10.63 -1.11
CA VAL A 217 7.68 11.11 -0.07
C VAL A 217 8.10 9.97 0.85
N GLN A 218 7.19 9.07 1.19
CA GLN A 218 7.37 7.97 2.13
C GLN A 218 8.13 6.81 1.48
N GLN A 219 7.89 6.51 0.20
CA GLN A 219 8.71 5.61 -0.61
C GLN A 219 10.12 6.18 -0.79
N ARG A 220 10.26 7.46 -1.13
CA ARG A 220 11.59 8.11 -1.18
C ARG A 220 12.29 8.07 0.18
N LEU A 221 11.57 8.20 1.28
CA LEU A 221 12.11 8.05 2.64
C LEU A 221 12.51 6.61 2.94
N LEU A 222 11.78 5.61 2.46
CA LEU A 222 12.13 4.20 2.58
C LEU A 222 13.37 3.87 1.75
N GLU A 223 13.42 4.31 0.49
CA GLU A 223 14.58 4.18 -0.40
C GLU A 223 15.81 4.86 0.19
N LEU A 224 15.65 6.07 0.74
CA LEU A 224 16.73 6.76 1.45
C LEU A 224 17.18 5.95 2.66
N LYS A 225 16.26 5.42 3.48
CA LYS A 225 16.61 4.58 4.64
C LYS A 225 17.36 3.31 4.23
N ASP A 226 16.97 2.67 3.14
CA ASP A 226 17.64 1.48 2.62
C ASP A 226 19.05 1.82 2.12
N ILE A 227 19.21 2.93 1.37
CA ILE A 227 20.52 3.43 0.93
C ILE A 227 21.41 3.76 2.15
N PHE A 228 20.88 4.48 3.14
CA PHE A 228 21.60 4.78 4.38
C PHE A 228 21.98 3.51 5.13
N GLY A 229 21.10 2.51 5.17
CA GLY A 229 21.37 1.21 5.76
C GLY A 229 22.52 0.47 5.07
N ILE A 230 22.57 0.51 3.74
CA ILE A 230 23.67 -0.08 2.95
C ILE A 230 24.98 0.66 3.23
N VAL A 231 24.96 1.99 3.21
CA VAL A 231 26.16 2.82 3.45
C VAL A 231 26.70 2.60 4.87
N ILE A 232 25.85 2.66 5.90
CA ILE A 232 26.27 2.48 7.31
C ILE A 232 26.82 1.07 7.55
N ASN A 233 26.26 0.05 6.89
CA ASN A 233 26.70 -1.33 7.07
C ASN A 233 27.89 -1.72 6.20
N SER A 234 28.28 -0.87 5.25
CA SER A 234 29.45 -1.09 4.39
C SER A 234 30.73 -1.21 5.22
N ASN A 235 31.64 -2.06 4.75
CA ASN A 235 32.93 -2.27 5.42
C ASN A 235 33.78 -0.99 5.41
N GLU A 236 33.64 -0.17 4.38
CA GLU A 236 34.33 1.11 4.22
C GLU A 236 33.86 2.15 5.24
N PHE A 237 32.54 2.28 5.44
CA PHE A 237 31.99 3.16 6.48
C PHE A 237 32.41 2.70 7.87
N LYS A 238 32.34 1.40 8.18
CA LYS A 238 32.79 0.86 9.48
C LYS A 238 34.27 1.13 9.71
N HIS A 239 35.12 0.94 8.70
CA HIS A 239 36.54 1.20 8.79
C HIS A 239 36.84 2.68 9.05
N ASN A 240 36.23 3.58 8.27
CA ASN A 240 36.42 5.03 8.43
C ASN A 240 35.82 5.56 9.74
N PHE A 241 34.67 5.03 10.16
CA PHE A 241 34.05 5.38 11.43
C PHE A 241 34.93 4.98 12.62
N MET A 242 35.50 3.77 12.59
CA MET A 242 36.44 3.29 13.62
C MET A 242 37.73 4.10 13.62
N LYS A 243 38.27 4.46 12.46
CA LYS A 243 39.48 5.30 12.32
C LYS A 243 39.33 6.68 12.96
N HIS A 244 38.12 7.24 12.93
CA HIS A 244 37.81 8.57 13.48
C HIS A 244 36.99 8.52 14.78
N TYR A 245 36.85 7.33 15.39
CA TYR A 245 35.94 7.08 16.51
C TYR A 245 36.23 7.96 17.73
N ASP A 246 37.51 8.16 18.08
CA ASP A 246 37.90 8.98 19.23
C ASP A 246 37.61 10.47 19.02
N GLN A 247 37.74 10.96 17.78
CA GLN A 247 37.38 12.33 17.41
C GLN A 247 35.86 12.53 17.46
N ILE A 248 35.11 11.54 16.97
CA ILE A 248 33.64 11.52 17.02
C ILE A 248 33.17 11.51 18.48
N ASN A 249 33.69 10.59 19.31
CA ASN A 249 33.31 10.47 20.72
C ASN A 249 33.65 11.71 21.54
N ASN A 250 34.79 12.36 21.27
CA ASN A 250 35.11 13.64 21.92
C ASN A 250 34.06 14.71 21.59
N ILE A 251 33.59 14.81 20.35
CA ILE A 251 32.58 15.81 19.98
C ILE A 251 31.22 15.52 20.64
N PHE A 252 30.83 14.25 20.79
CA PHE A 252 29.57 13.86 21.44
C PHE A 252 29.62 13.94 22.97
N SER A 253 30.81 13.82 23.58
CA SER A 253 30.99 13.93 25.03
C SER A 253 30.98 15.39 25.53
N TYR A 254 31.31 16.37 24.66
CA TYR A 254 31.15 17.79 24.98
C TYR A 254 29.68 18.23 24.87
N LYS A 255 28.95 18.07 25.98
CA LYS A 255 27.64 18.72 26.21
C LYS A 255 27.74 20.21 25.84
N LYS A 256 26.85 20.65 24.91
CA LYS A 256 26.61 22.03 24.42
C LYS A 256 27.36 22.49 23.15
N LYS A 257 27.21 21.77 22.05
CA LYS A 257 27.20 22.42 20.72
C LYS A 257 25.77 22.45 20.16
N SER A 258 25.42 23.54 19.48
CA SER A 258 24.06 23.75 18.98
C SER A 258 23.69 22.66 17.98
N TRP A 259 22.39 22.41 17.79
CA TRP A 259 21.92 21.46 16.77
C TRP A 259 22.50 21.74 15.38
N LYS A 260 22.79 23.02 15.08
CA LYS A 260 23.42 23.47 13.83
C LYS A 260 24.84 22.95 13.65
N ASP A 261 25.62 22.90 14.73
CA ASP A 261 27.01 22.42 14.69
C ASP A 261 27.07 20.90 14.50
N LYS A 262 26.10 20.17 15.06
CA LYS A 262 25.97 18.72 14.87
C LYS A 262 25.58 18.39 13.43
N ILE A 263 24.68 19.17 12.83
CA ILE A 263 24.25 18.99 11.43
C ILE A 263 25.39 19.34 10.45
N ASN A 264 26.11 20.44 10.67
CA ASN A 264 27.23 20.83 9.81
C ASN A 264 28.35 19.78 9.82
N PHE A 265 28.67 19.19 10.98
CA PHE A 265 29.67 18.13 11.06
C PHE A 265 29.22 16.84 10.36
N LEU A 266 27.95 16.44 10.49
CA LEU A 266 27.41 15.32 9.72
C LEU A 266 27.51 15.58 8.22
N SER A 267 27.20 16.80 7.78
CA SER A 267 27.33 17.21 6.38
C SER A 267 28.77 17.14 5.88
N GLU A 268 29.76 17.58 6.65
CA GLU A 268 31.18 17.49 6.29
C GLU A 268 31.70 16.05 6.29
N LEU A 269 31.24 15.21 7.24
CA LEU A 269 31.57 13.79 7.29
C LEU A 269 31.07 13.08 6.02
N PHE A 270 29.82 13.32 5.63
CA PHE A 270 29.24 12.77 4.40
C PHE A 270 29.94 13.29 3.13
N GLN A 271 30.35 14.56 3.09
CA GLN A 271 31.10 15.10 1.96
C GLN A 271 32.48 14.45 1.81
N LYS A 272 33.20 14.20 2.91
CA LYS A 272 34.50 13.52 2.89
C LYS A 272 34.40 12.01 2.60
N LEU A 273 33.29 11.39 2.95
CA LEU A 273 33.01 9.99 2.62
C LEU A 273 32.65 9.78 1.13
N ASN A 274 32.11 10.81 0.46
CA ASN A 274 31.74 10.76 -0.96
C ASN A 274 32.86 11.20 -1.92
N SER A 275 34.05 11.59 -1.43
CA SER A 275 35.15 12.12 -2.25
C SER A 275 36.30 11.11 -2.47
N ILE A 276 35.99 9.81 -2.52
CA ILE A 276 36.91 8.73 -2.89
C ILE A 276 36.29 7.93 -4.03
#